data_AF-A0A4R2KEI3-F1
#
_entry.id   AF-A0A4R2KEI3-F1
#
_cell.length_a   1.000
_cell.length_b   1.000
_cell.length_c   1.000
_cell.angle_alpha   90.00
_cell.angle_beta   90.00
_cell.angle_gamma   90.00
#
_symmetry.space_group_name_H-M   'P 1'
#
loop_
_entity.id
_entity.type
_entity.pdbx_description
1 polymer ?
#
loop_
_entity_poly.entity_id
_entity_poly.type
_entity_poly.pdbx_seq_one_letter_code
_entity_poly.pdbx_strand_id
1 'polypeptide(L)'
;MPAARSGEAKAELSEANAGTKQDKAAKETDMTRQVLTAFAVCALVFTTVPAKAQENESSWLPSLLTDTPEQGFDLAVSMARRAVKTTQTDVDTLHKMRPAYANDPDSLIHVSGVIAAYFATVAEANGYWRD
;
A
#
# COMPACT_ATOMS: atom_id res chain seq x y z
N MET A 1 34.13 -12.20 -76.02
CA MET A 1 34.70 -10.99 -75.38
C MET A 1 33.58 -9.97 -75.22
N PRO A 2 33.43 -9.22 -74.11
CA PRO A 2 34.35 -8.98 -72.99
C PRO A 2 33.87 -9.50 -71.61
N ALA A 3 34.80 -9.49 -70.66
CA ALA A 3 34.63 -9.77 -69.23
C ALA A 3 34.64 -8.46 -68.43
N ALA A 4 34.34 -8.59 -67.12
CA ALA A 4 34.57 -7.64 -66.01
C ALA A 4 33.43 -6.67 -65.64
N ARG A 5 32.72 -6.98 -64.54
CA ARG A 5 32.09 -6.00 -63.61
C ARG A 5 31.47 -6.62 -62.34
N SER A 6 32.13 -7.60 -61.70
CA SER A 6 31.60 -8.24 -60.47
C SER A 6 32.48 -8.02 -59.22
N GLY A 7 33.58 -7.28 -59.31
CA GLY A 7 34.52 -7.08 -58.20
C GLY A 7 34.26 -5.83 -57.34
N GLU A 8 33.64 -4.79 -57.89
CA GLU A 8 33.58 -3.47 -57.22
C GLU A 8 32.42 -3.34 -56.21
N ALA A 9 31.35 -4.11 -56.37
CA ALA A 9 30.17 -4.02 -55.48
C ALA A 9 30.38 -4.65 -54.08
N LYS A 10 31.42 -5.48 -53.89
CA LYS A 10 31.70 -6.12 -52.59
C LYS A 10 32.60 -5.29 -51.67
N ALA A 11 33.31 -4.30 -52.20
CA ALA A 11 34.14 -3.40 -51.40
C ALA A 11 33.29 -2.32 -50.70
N GLU A 12 32.35 -1.69 -51.40
CA GLU A 12 31.51 -0.62 -50.82
C GLU A 12 30.54 -1.11 -49.72
N LEU A 13 30.04 -2.35 -49.79
CA LEU A 13 29.20 -2.90 -48.71
C LEU A 13 29.98 -3.23 -47.43
N SER A 14 31.30 -3.42 -47.52
CA SER A 14 32.13 -3.71 -46.35
C SER A 14 32.50 -2.43 -45.58
N GLU A 15 32.63 -1.30 -46.26
CA GLU A 15 32.97 -0.01 -45.62
C GLU A 15 31.76 0.65 -44.96
N ALA A 16 30.55 0.49 -45.52
CA ALA A 16 29.31 1.02 -44.93
C ALA A 16 28.95 0.37 -43.57
N ASN A 17 29.39 -0.87 -43.31
CA ASN A 17 29.07 -1.62 -42.09
C ASN A 17 30.11 -1.43 -40.97
N ALA A 18 31.22 -0.74 -41.25
CA ALA A 18 32.27 -0.45 -40.26
C ALA A 18 31.93 0.79 -39.41
N GLY A 19 31.33 1.82 -40.01
CA GLY A 19 30.94 3.06 -39.32
C GLY A 19 29.89 2.83 -38.23
N THR A 20 28.90 1.97 -38.48
CA THR A 20 27.80 1.68 -37.53
C THR A 20 28.26 0.91 -36.29
N LYS A 21 29.41 0.21 -36.38
CA LYS A 21 29.95 -0.59 -35.28
C LYS A 21 30.76 0.26 -34.29
N GLN A 22 31.39 1.34 -34.77
CA GLN A 22 32.13 2.27 -33.90
C GLN A 22 31.21 3.19 -33.08
N ASP A 23 30.08 3.64 -33.65
CA ASP A 23 29.10 4.46 -32.92
C ASP A 23 28.36 3.67 -31.81
N LYS A 24 28.14 2.36 -32.03
CA LYS A 24 27.52 1.50 -31.02
C LYS A 24 28.43 1.25 -29.82
N ALA A 25 29.72 1.01 -30.03
CA ALA A 25 30.67 0.73 -28.96
C ALA A 25 30.93 1.97 -28.07
N ALA A 26 30.93 3.17 -28.66
CA ALA A 26 31.03 4.44 -27.92
C ALA A 26 29.77 4.73 -27.08
N LYS A 27 28.58 4.35 -27.57
CA LYS A 27 27.31 4.56 -26.89
C LYS A 27 27.05 3.57 -25.74
N GLU A 28 27.58 2.35 -25.86
CA GLU A 28 27.42 1.29 -24.85
C GLU A 28 28.27 1.53 -23.60
N THR A 29 29.43 2.18 -23.75
CA THR A 29 30.33 2.58 -22.66
C THR A 29 29.89 3.87 -21.95
N ASP A 30 29.13 4.74 -22.62
CA ASP A 30 28.54 5.95 -22.01
C ASP A 30 27.31 5.62 -21.15
N MET A 31 26.43 4.74 -21.64
CA MET A 31 25.21 4.33 -20.92
C MET A 31 25.52 3.52 -19.64
N THR A 32 26.56 2.68 -19.64
CA THR A 32 27.00 1.97 -18.42
C THR A 32 27.61 2.90 -17.37
N ARG A 33 28.27 3.98 -17.78
CA ARG A 33 28.79 5.01 -16.85
C ARG A 33 27.69 5.91 -16.32
N GLN A 34 26.70 6.25 -17.14
CA GLN A 34 25.56 7.10 -16.77
C GLN A 34 24.57 6.36 -15.85
N VAL A 35 24.36 5.05 -16.04
CA VAL A 35 23.54 4.23 -15.15
C VAL A 35 24.25 3.97 -13.81
N LEU A 36 25.57 3.75 -13.80
CA LEU A 36 26.34 3.57 -12.56
C LEU A 36 26.44 4.87 -11.74
N THR A 37 26.55 6.04 -12.39
CA THR A 37 26.52 7.35 -11.71
C THR A 37 25.10 7.76 -11.30
N ALA A 38 24.06 7.46 -12.09
CA ALA A 38 22.67 7.74 -11.69
C ALA A 38 22.22 6.88 -10.50
N PHE A 39 22.64 5.61 -10.41
CA PHE A 39 22.38 4.78 -9.23
C PHE A 39 23.15 5.25 -7.99
N ALA A 40 24.41 5.68 -8.15
CA ALA A 40 25.20 6.19 -7.05
C ALA A 40 24.69 7.55 -6.51
N VAL A 41 24.20 8.43 -7.38
CA VAL A 41 23.60 9.72 -6.98
C VAL A 41 22.22 9.53 -6.34
N CYS A 42 21.41 8.57 -6.80
CA CYS A 42 20.16 8.20 -6.12
C CYS A 42 20.40 7.56 -4.74
N ALA A 43 21.48 6.80 -4.55
CA ALA A 43 21.82 6.20 -3.26
C ALA A 43 22.45 7.20 -2.27
N LEU A 44 23.06 8.29 -2.75
CA LEU A 44 23.69 9.30 -1.87
C LEU A 44 22.77 10.47 -1.50
N VAL A 45 21.64 10.66 -2.18
CA VAL A 45 20.64 11.71 -1.85
C VAL A 45 19.49 11.16 -0.98
N PHE A 46 19.42 9.84 -0.74
CA PHE A 46 18.34 9.22 0.03
C PHE A 46 18.65 8.94 1.51
N THR A 47 19.80 9.38 2.04
CA THR A 47 20.24 9.00 3.40
C THR A 47 19.83 9.94 4.53
N THR A 48 19.07 11.00 4.26
CA THR A 48 18.51 11.84 5.35
C THR A 48 17.11 12.34 5.02
N VAL A 49 16.17 11.42 4.75
CA VAL A 49 14.81 11.68 5.24
C VAL A 49 14.94 11.60 6.76
N PRO A 50 14.83 12.71 7.52
CA PRO A 50 14.62 12.56 8.95
C PRO A 50 13.37 11.70 9.07
N ALA A 51 13.53 10.53 9.67
CA ALA A 51 12.39 9.78 10.18
C ALA A 51 11.65 10.78 11.07
N LYS A 52 10.64 11.44 10.52
CA LYS A 52 9.55 11.95 11.31
C LYS A 52 8.98 10.68 11.89
N ALA A 53 9.44 10.38 13.11
CA ALA A 53 8.68 9.60 14.06
C ALA A 53 7.23 9.98 13.78
N GLN A 54 6.44 9.04 13.29
CA GLN A 54 5.04 9.27 13.06
C GLN A 54 4.46 9.39 14.46
N GLU A 55 4.45 10.63 14.94
CA GLU A 55 3.90 11.02 16.23
C GLU A 55 2.48 10.49 16.23
N ASN A 56 2.17 9.63 17.19
CA ASN A 56 0.85 9.08 17.42
C ASN A 56 -0.12 10.23 17.71
N GLU A 57 -0.65 10.87 16.67
CA GLU A 57 -2.00 11.43 16.65
C GLU A 57 -2.90 10.32 17.18
N SER A 58 -3.27 10.43 18.46
CA SER A 58 -3.86 9.39 19.30
C SER A 58 -4.95 8.62 18.53
N SER A 59 -4.58 7.47 17.95
CA SER A 59 -5.53 6.62 17.24
C SER A 59 -6.65 6.23 18.19
N TRP A 60 -7.91 6.41 17.78
CA TRP A 60 -9.06 6.04 18.59
C TRP A 60 -9.13 4.52 18.85
N LEU A 61 -8.44 3.73 18.02
CA LEU A 61 -8.28 2.28 18.14
C LEU A 61 -6.79 1.94 18.04
N PRO A 62 -6.02 2.06 19.14
CA PRO A 62 -4.58 1.85 19.10
C PRO A 62 -4.18 0.37 19.10
N SER A 63 -5.02 -0.51 19.65
CA SER A 63 -4.77 -1.95 19.76
C SER A 63 -6.08 -2.73 19.77
N LEU A 64 -6.02 -4.01 19.36
CA LEU A 64 -7.08 -5.00 19.56
C LEU A 64 -6.83 -5.91 20.76
N LEU A 65 -5.67 -5.78 21.41
CA LEU A 65 -5.31 -6.57 22.58
C LEU A 65 -5.98 -6.01 23.84
N THR A 66 -6.53 -6.90 24.65
CA THR A 66 -7.28 -6.61 25.87
C THR A 66 -6.99 -7.69 26.93
N ASP A 67 -6.86 -7.29 28.19
CA ASP A 67 -6.44 -8.21 29.26
C ASP A 67 -7.52 -9.24 29.61
N THR A 68 -8.80 -8.89 29.45
CA THR A 68 -9.93 -9.75 29.82
C THR A 68 -10.98 -9.85 28.71
N PRO A 69 -11.79 -10.93 28.69
CA PRO A 69 -12.92 -11.06 27.75
C PRO A 69 -13.94 -9.92 27.88
N GLU A 70 -14.14 -9.41 29.09
CA GLU A 70 -15.04 -8.28 29.37
C GLU A 70 -14.55 -7.00 28.67
N GLN A 71 -13.27 -6.68 28.82
CA GLN A 71 -12.65 -5.56 28.10
C GLN A 71 -12.71 -5.75 26.58
N GLY A 72 -12.54 -6.99 26.11
CA GLY A 72 -12.69 -7.34 24.70
C GLY A 72 -14.11 -7.09 24.17
N PHE A 73 -15.13 -7.38 24.98
CA PHE A 73 -16.52 -7.12 24.64
C PHE A 73 -16.81 -5.61 24.60
N ASP A 74 -16.34 -4.86 25.59
CA ASP A 74 -16.48 -3.39 25.63
C ASP A 74 -15.78 -2.72 24.43
N LEU A 75 -14.63 -3.25 24.01
CA LEU A 75 -13.94 -2.81 22.81
C LEU A 75 -14.78 -3.06 21.55
N ALA A 76 -15.37 -4.25 21.41
CA ALA A 76 -16.26 -4.60 20.29
C ALA A 76 -17.49 -3.68 20.22
N VAL A 77 -18.11 -3.37 21.37
CA VAL A 77 -19.22 -2.41 21.47
C VAL A 77 -18.77 -1.02 21.02
N SER A 78 -17.59 -0.59 21.46
CA SER A 78 -17.02 0.71 21.09
C SER A 78 -16.74 0.81 19.59
N MET A 79 -16.22 -0.25 18.98
CA MET A 79 -16.02 -0.34 17.52
C MET A 79 -17.33 -0.22 16.75
N ALA A 80 -18.38 -0.96 17.17
CA ALA A 80 -19.70 -0.88 16.54
C ALA A 80 -20.30 0.53 16.60
N ARG A 81 -20.23 1.18 17.77
CA ARG A 81 -20.70 2.57 17.95
C ARG A 81 -19.88 3.56 17.13
N ARG A 82 -18.57 3.35 17.03
CA ARG A 82 -17.69 4.21 16.22
C ARG A 82 -18.01 4.08 14.74
N ALA A 83 -18.29 2.87 14.24
CA ALA A 83 -18.68 2.66 12.85
C ALA A 83 -19.90 3.52 12.46
N VAL A 84 -20.96 3.50 13.28
CA VAL A 84 -22.17 4.33 13.05
C VAL A 84 -21.83 5.82 13.04
N LYS A 85 -21.05 6.30 14.02
CA LYS A 85 -20.64 7.72 14.10
C LYS A 85 -19.73 8.15 12.95
N THR A 86 -18.92 7.25 12.41
CA THR A 86 -18.09 7.51 11.23
C THR A 86 -18.95 7.66 9.98
N THR A 87 -20.01 6.85 9.84
CA THR A 87 -20.92 6.95 8.69
C THR A 87 -21.89 8.13 8.77
N GLN A 88 -22.35 8.45 9.98
CA GLN A 88 -23.28 9.55 10.25
C GLN A 88 -22.65 10.48 11.28
N THR A 89 -22.09 11.58 10.78
CA THR A 89 -21.36 12.56 11.59
C THR A 89 -22.29 13.56 12.29
N ASP A 90 -23.54 13.71 11.82
CA ASP A 90 -24.54 14.58 12.44
C ASP A 90 -25.16 13.93 13.68
N VAL A 91 -24.84 14.49 14.84
CA VAL A 91 -25.29 14.03 16.16
C VAL A 91 -26.81 14.24 16.33
N ASP A 92 -27.38 15.29 15.77
CA ASP A 92 -28.82 15.57 15.90
C ASP A 92 -29.63 14.53 15.14
N THR A 93 -29.15 14.13 13.97
CA THR A 93 -29.73 13.04 13.20
C THR A 93 -29.63 11.69 13.94
N LEU A 94 -28.51 11.39 14.60
CA LEU A 94 -28.39 10.20 15.44
C LEU A 94 -29.37 10.19 16.63
N HIS A 95 -29.59 11.34 17.27
CA HIS A 95 -30.55 11.46 18.35
C HIS A 95 -31.98 11.26 17.87
N LYS A 96 -32.35 11.82 16.70
CA LYS A 96 -33.67 11.63 16.08
C LYS A 96 -33.93 10.17 15.71
N MET A 97 -32.91 9.42 15.30
CA MET A 97 -33.05 8.00 14.94
C MET A 97 -33.08 7.05 16.15
N ARG A 98 -32.59 7.47 17.33
CA ARG A 98 -32.50 6.61 18.51
C ARG A 98 -33.82 5.93 18.91
N PRO A 99 -34.96 6.64 19.00
CA PRO A 99 -36.22 6.01 19.40
C PRO A 99 -36.67 4.89 18.45
N ALA A 100 -36.29 4.96 17.16
CA ALA A 100 -36.71 3.99 16.17
C ALA A 100 -36.09 2.61 16.42
N TYR A 101 -34.77 2.54 16.59
CA TYR A 101 -34.08 1.26 16.81
C TYR A 101 -34.07 0.81 18.28
N ALA A 102 -34.16 1.73 19.24
CA ALA A 102 -34.07 1.38 20.67
C ALA A 102 -35.30 0.61 21.19
N ASN A 103 -36.45 0.74 20.51
CA ASN A 103 -37.69 0.07 20.88
C ASN A 103 -38.08 -1.06 19.91
N ASP A 104 -37.22 -1.36 18.93
CA ASP A 104 -37.47 -2.37 17.91
C ASP A 104 -36.66 -3.65 18.21
N PRO A 105 -37.31 -4.79 18.53
CA PRO A 105 -36.62 -6.03 18.86
C PRO A 105 -35.67 -6.52 17.75
N ASP A 106 -36.07 -6.37 16.47
CA ASP A 106 -35.27 -6.81 15.33
C ASP A 106 -33.98 -5.98 15.24
N SER A 107 -34.08 -4.66 15.43
CA SER A 107 -32.93 -3.76 15.54
C SER A 107 -31.99 -4.15 16.69
N LEU A 108 -32.53 -4.51 17.87
CA LEU A 108 -31.71 -4.92 19.02
C LEU A 108 -30.97 -6.23 18.76
N ILE A 109 -31.61 -7.19 18.09
CA ILE A 109 -30.98 -8.44 17.66
C ILE A 109 -29.87 -8.15 16.63
N HIS A 110 -30.14 -7.27 15.67
CA HIS A 110 -29.16 -6.88 14.66
C HIS A 110 -27.92 -6.22 15.28
N VAL A 111 -28.11 -5.32 16.26
CA VAL A 111 -27.00 -4.70 16.99
C VAL A 111 -26.16 -5.76 17.72
N SER A 112 -26.80 -6.75 18.36
CA SER A 112 -26.11 -7.86 19.00
C SER A 112 -25.27 -8.67 17.99
N GLY A 113 -25.80 -8.95 16.80
CA GLY A 113 -25.08 -9.64 15.74
C GLY A 113 -23.83 -8.91 15.26
N VAL A 114 -23.89 -7.58 15.13
CA VAL A 114 -22.73 -6.75 14.75
C VAL A 114 -21.65 -6.81 15.83
N ILE A 115 -22.04 -6.68 17.11
CA ILE A 115 -21.09 -6.76 18.23
C ILE A 115 -20.45 -8.15 18.29
N ALA A 116 -21.21 -9.22 18.07
CA ALA A 116 -20.69 -10.59 18.05
C ALA A 116 -19.62 -10.78 16.96
N ALA A 117 -19.80 -10.19 15.77
CA ALA A 117 -18.81 -10.24 14.70
C ALA A 117 -17.50 -9.54 15.09
N TYR A 118 -17.56 -8.34 15.69
CA TYR A 118 -16.36 -7.67 16.18
C TYR A 118 -15.71 -8.41 17.35
N PHE A 119 -16.50 -8.92 18.28
CA PHE A 119 -15.99 -9.67 19.42
C PHE A 119 -15.28 -10.95 19.01
N ALA A 120 -15.76 -11.65 17.97
CA ALA A 120 -15.06 -12.80 17.42
C ALA A 120 -13.64 -12.44 16.93
N THR A 121 -13.50 -11.31 16.22
CA THR A 121 -12.20 -10.81 15.77
C THR A 121 -11.30 -10.41 16.93
N VAL A 122 -11.85 -9.73 17.95
CA VAL A 122 -11.09 -9.36 19.16
C VAL A 122 -10.65 -10.60 19.93
N ALA A 123 -11.54 -11.58 20.10
CA ALA A 123 -11.21 -12.83 20.78
C ALA A 123 -10.12 -13.62 20.06
N GLU A 124 -10.15 -13.67 18.73
CA GLU A 124 -9.09 -14.28 17.92
C GLU A 124 -7.75 -13.56 18.10
N ALA A 125 -7.76 -12.22 18.09
CA ALA A 125 -6.57 -11.41 18.34
C ALA A 125 -5.96 -11.62 19.73
N ASN A 126 -6.78 -12.00 20.73
CA ASN A 126 -6.37 -12.23 22.12
C ASN A 126 -6.16 -13.72 22.47
N GLY A 127 -6.17 -14.62 21.49
CA GLY A 127 -6.01 -16.06 21.76
C GLY A 127 -7.10 -16.64 22.68
N TYR A 128 -8.29 -16.04 22.68
CA TYR A 128 -9.44 -16.40 23.53
C TYR A 128 -9.19 -16.37 25.05
N TRP A 129 -8.15 -15.66 25.52
CA TRP A 129 -7.82 -15.56 26.96
C TRP A 129 -7.69 -16.92 27.66
N ARG A 130 -7.04 -17.89 26.99
CA ARG A 130 -6.93 -19.29 27.45
C ARG A 130 -5.86 -19.53 28.52
N ASP A 131 -5.18 -18.48 28.97
CA ASP A 131 -4.07 -18.53 29.93
C ASP A 131 -4.54 -18.46 31.39
#